data_AF-H2YPY4-F1
#
_entry.id   AF-H2YPY4-F1
#
_cell.length_a   1.000
_cell.length_b   1.000
_cell.length_c   1.000
_cell.angle_alpha   90.00
_cell.angle_beta   90.00
_cell.angle_gamma   90.00
#
_symmetry.space_group_name_H-M   'P 1'
#
loop_
_entity.id
_entity.type
_entity.pdbx_description
1 polymer ?
#
loop_
_entity_poly.entity_id
_entity_poly.type
_entity_poly.pdbx_seq_one_letter_code
_entity_poly.pdbx_strand_id
1 'polypeptide(L)'
;MDRAKKKGNTAEPSDPCIREALVDMVDRTHPSHVISCMNDPETFINGVSDKLPPDWSVCVMSLVEKHKRFIFSLTRIRKGEPPFHIQTDGNAAKRAIDDHIAWYEDNISGMKTTDRVLWWTQRRNSHKTLLNIINHMEEKVLSINRGALLGKLCNQRHQQQLDKCVDAIVDLLKSINEKSAVETKFIEVYLASWQTFNEAEKVSAACSFFDQENISNFHLEALVLAFEKASATLQKSSQKRGHVILVLDKGLQMLPWETTPTLQPHSVSRVPSVHLLLWQLQLRGIPSSDQQDLSNASFVINPKGDLLNTASRFGDWFNSVQSWKGIVSRPPTQDEWLTSLSRNDVFIFCGHGAGGAYVQQEAIARRSARGVSFLIGCSSGRLTEPGITEPDGMVTWYMMSGCPSVMSCLWTVTDKDIDKHFATSLLTWARTGKNLTEIIRGCDKVCKHPLLNGAATVVYGLPVSCTNVPPDLTVNIPDIFKDLSPILS
;
A
#
# COMPACT_ATOMS: atom_id res chain seq x y z
N MET A 1 56.83 5.42 30.12
CA MET A 1 57.02 6.53 29.15
C MET A 1 55.86 6.52 28.19
N ASP A 2 55.24 7.68 28.05
CA ASP A 2 53.85 7.95 27.67
C ASP A 2 53.32 7.40 26.33
N ARG A 3 52.06 6.94 26.41
CA ARG A 3 51.10 6.85 25.30
C ARG A 3 50.49 8.24 25.05
N ALA A 4 50.67 8.79 23.85
CA ALA A 4 49.89 9.93 23.37
C ALA A 4 48.76 9.47 22.43
N LYS A 5 47.53 9.92 22.77
CA LYS A 5 46.26 9.73 22.05
C LYS A 5 46.26 10.44 20.69
N LYS A 6 45.73 9.79 19.65
CA LYS A 6 45.08 10.46 18.52
C LYS A 6 43.69 9.85 18.31
N LYS A 7 42.66 10.61 18.67
CA LYS A 7 41.26 10.38 18.27
C LYS A 7 41.13 10.82 16.80
N GLY A 8 40.62 9.93 15.95
CA GLY A 8 40.13 10.27 14.61
C GLY A 8 38.62 10.05 14.60
N ASN A 9 37.88 11.13 14.34
CA ASN A 9 36.42 11.23 14.38
C ASN A 9 35.74 10.26 13.41
N THR A 10 34.82 9.44 13.92
CA THR A 10 33.70 8.91 13.15
C THR A 10 32.69 10.04 13.00
N ALA A 11 32.48 10.52 11.77
CA ALA A 11 31.43 11.49 11.47
C ALA A 11 30.06 10.83 11.70
N GLU A 12 29.34 11.29 12.71
CA GLU A 12 27.90 11.08 12.82
C GLU A 12 27.19 11.79 11.66
N PRO A 13 26.17 11.19 11.02
CA PRO A 13 25.34 11.93 10.08
C PRO A 13 24.47 12.90 10.88
N SER A 14 24.99 14.10 11.06
CA SER A 14 24.21 15.28 11.46
C SER A 14 23.69 15.90 10.17
N ASP A 15 22.47 15.57 9.79
CA ASP A 15 21.74 16.39 8.82
C ASP A 15 20.68 17.22 9.58
N PRO A 16 20.97 18.49 9.92
CA PRO A 16 20.03 19.40 10.54
C PRO A 16 18.76 19.62 9.70
N CYS A 17 18.82 19.34 8.40
CA CYS A 17 17.78 19.69 7.43
C CYS A 17 16.50 18.86 7.58
N ILE A 18 16.60 17.59 7.99
CA ILE A 18 15.42 16.73 8.23
C ILE A 18 14.71 17.14 9.52
N ARG A 19 15.49 17.45 10.56
CA ARG A 19 14.94 17.90 11.84
C ARG A 19 14.33 19.30 11.72
N GLU A 20 14.97 20.19 10.99
CA GLU A 20 14.41 21.50 10.66
C GLU A 20 13.18 21.40 9.76
N ALA A 21 13.13 20.49 8.78
CA ALA A 21 11.92 20.28 7.98
C ALA A 21 10.76 19.72 8.81
N LEU A 22 11.04 18.82 9.76
CA LEU A 22 10.05 18.35 10.74
C LEU A 22 9.62 19.47 11.70
N VAL A 23 10.52 20.38 12.07
CA VAL A 23 10.23 21.55 12.92
C VAL A 23 9.46 22.65 12.15
N ASP A 24 9.73 22.84 10.86
CA ASP A 24 9.00 23.77 9.99
C ASP A 24 7.61 23.22 9.63
N MET A 25 7.47 21.88 9.61
CA MET A 25 6.19 21.15 9.60
C MET A 25 5.43 21.34 10.92
N VAL A 26 6.15 21.44 12.04
CA VAL A 26 5.62 21.76 13.38
C VAL A 26 5.13 23.22 13.46
N ASP A 27 5.75 24.17 12.77
CA ASP A 27 5.32 25.58 12.80
C ASP A 27 4.04 25.86 11.98
N ARG A 28 3.66 24.99 11.03
CA ARG A 28 2.46 25.17 10.18
C ARG A 28 1.18 24.52 10.73
N THR A 29 1.27 23.74 11.79
CA THR A 29 0.12 23.21 12.54
C THR A 29 0.36 23.43 14.03
N HIS A 30 -0.43 24.29 14.68
CA HIS A 30 -0.31 24.64 16.10
C HIS A 30 0.28 23.50 16.98
N PRO A 31 1.54 23.64 17.45
CA PRO A 31 2.35 22.55 18.04
C PRO A 31 1.81 21.87 19.30
N SER A 32 0.80 22.43 19.96
CA SER A 32 0.44 22.00 21.32
C SER A 32 -0.26 20.65 21.40
N HIS A 33 -0.81 20.13 20.29
CA HIS A 33 -1.60 18.88 20.30
C HIS A 33 -0.88 17.65 19.74
N VAL A 34 0.07 17.79 18.82
CA VAL A 34 0.75 16.62 18.21
C VAL A 34 1.91 16.14 19.09
N ILE A 35 2.62 17.05 19.75
CA ILE A 35 3.77 16.74 20.60
C ILE A 35 3.33 16.19 21.97
N SER A 36 2.18 16.60 22.50
CA SER A 36 1.70 16.10 23.81
C SER A 36 1.34 14.62 23.81
N CYS A 37 0.98 14.06 22.65
CA CYS A 37 0.65 12.64 22.50
C CYS A 37 1.90 11.75 22.35
N MET A 38 3.11 12.31 22.28
CA MET A 38 4.35 11.57 21.95
C MET A 38 5.01 10.88 23.15
N ASN A 39 4.65 11.26 24.38
CA ASN A 39 5.35 10.74 25.57
C ASN A 39 4.82 9.37 26.04
N ASP A 40 3.67 8.93 25.52
CA ASP A 40 3.05 7.65 25.86
C ASP A 40 2.56 6.92 24.59
N PRO A 41 3.13 5.73 24.27
CA PRO A 41 2.73 4.95 23.10
C PRO A 41 1.24 4.60 23.06
N GLU A 42 0.60 4.36 24.22
CA GLU A 42 -0.83 4.04 24.26
C GLU A 42 -1.67 5.26 23.86
N THR A 43 -1.37 6.43 24.43
CA THR A 43 -2.01 7.70 24.08
C THR A 43 -1.84 8.02 22.60
N PHE A 44 -0.65 7.77 22.02
CA PHE A 44 -0.41 7.98 20.60
C PHE A 44 -1.28 7.07 19.71
N ILE A 45 -1.31 5.76 20.00
CA ILE A 45 -2.09 4.78 19.24
C ILE A 45 -3.60 5.06 19.38
N ASN A 46 -4.06 5.46 20.57
CA ASN A 46 -5.43 5.91 20.78
C ASN A 46 -5.76 7.15 19.93
N GLY A 47 -4.85 8.13 19.87
CA GLY A 47 -5.00 9.31 19.01
C GLY A 47 -5.14 8.99 17.52
N VAL A 48 -4.44 7.96 17.03
CA VAL A 48 -4.61 7.44 15.66
C VAL A 48 -5.98 6.77 15.54
N SER A 49 -6.29 5.83 16.44
CA SER A 49 -7.53 5.04 16.45
C SER A 49 -8.78 5.92 16.42
N ASP A 50 -8.81 7.00 17.20
CA ASP A 50 -9.95 7.91 17.31
C ASP A 50 -10.25 8.68 16.02
N LYS A 51 -9.20 8.96 15.24
CA LYS A 51 -9.29 9.70 13.97
C LYS A 51 -9.59 8.82 12.76
N LEU A 52 -9.47 7.49 12.89
CA LEU A 52 -9.80 6.58 11.80
C LEU A 52 -11.33 6.53 11.54
N PRO A 53 -11.75 6.34 10.28
CA PRO A 53 -13.10 5.87 10.00
C PRO A 53 -13.38 4.51 10.66
N PRO A 54 -14.63 4.25 11.07
CA PRO A 54 -14.98 3.07 11.87
C PRO A 54 -14.76 1.73 11.15
N ASP A 55 -14.73 1.74 9.82
CA ASP A 55 -14.56 0.54 8.99
C ASP A 55 -13.10 0.29 8.55
N TRP A 56 -12.20 1.27 8.76
CA TRP A 56 -10.80 1.18 8.32
C TRP A 56 -9.94 0.36 9.28
N SER A 57 -8.89 -0.26 8.73
CA SER A 57 -7.83 -0.94 9.48
C SER A 57 -6.48 -0.32 9.14
N VAL A 58 -5.65 -0.06 10.16
CA VAL A 58 -4.21 0.20 9.98
C VAL A 58 -3.45 -1.06 10.38
N CYS A 59 -2.65 -1.60 9.48
CA CYS A 59 -1.84 -2.80 9.71
C CYS A 59 -0.36 -2.43 9.70
N VAL A 60 0.26 -2.45 10.88
CA VAL A 60 1.70 -2.25 11.05
C VAL A 60 2.38 -3.62 11.00
N MET A 61 3.30 -3.80 10.05
CA MET A 61 4.03 -5.06 9.85
C MET A 61 5.53 -4.82 9.95
N SER A 62 6.20 -5.64 10.76
CA SER A 62 7.64 -5.52 11.00
C SER A 62 8.34 -6.87 11.03
N LEU A 63 9.57 -6.90 10.54
CA LEU A 63 10.45 -8.07 10.58
C LEU A 63 11.68 -7.73 11.41
N VAL A 64 11.71 -8.22 12.65
CA VAL A 64 12.76 -7.91 13.61
C VAL A 64 13.72 -9.09 13.72
N GLU A 65 15.02 -8.83 13.63
CA GLU A 65 16.05 -9.81 13.98
C GLU A 65 16.42 -9.67 15.46
N LYS A 66 16.20 -10.74 16.24
CA LYS A 66 16.56 -10.80 17.66
C LYS A 66 17.29 -12.11 17.95
N HIS A 67 18.52 -12.02 18.47
CA HIS A 67 19.37 -13.18 18.79
C HIS A 67 19.50 -14.20 17.64
N LYS A 68 19.75 -13.73 16.41
CA LYS A 68 19.83 -14.54 15.18
C LYS A 68 18.55 -15.30 14.81
N ARG A 69 17.40 -14.86 15.33
CA ARG A 69 16.08 -15.34 14.93
C ARG A 69 15.30 -14.18 14.33
N PHE A 70 14.59 -14.45 13.26
CA PHE A 70 13.66 -13.50 12.68
C PHE A 70 12.30 -13.64 13.34
N ILE A 71 11.68 -12.52 13.66
CA ILE A 71 10.35 -12.43 14.23
C ILE A 71 9.51 -11.56 13.30
N PHE A 72 8.44 -12.13 12.76
CA PHE A 72 7.45 -11.36 12.02
C PHE A 72 6.35 -10.91 12.98
N SER A 73 6.01 -9.64 12.92
CA SER A 73 4.96 -9.05 13.76
C SER A 73 3.94 -8.30 12.89
N LEU A 74 2.66 -8.44 13.24
CA LEU A 74 1.54 -7.74 12.63
C LEU A 74 0.70 -7.14 13.75
N THR A 75 0.50 -5.84 13.70
CA THR A 75 -0.38 -5.10 14.62
C THR A 75 -1.51 -4.46 13.82
N ARG A 76 -2.75 -4.81 14.12
CA ARG A 76 -3.94 -4.18 13.54
C ARG A 76 -4.53 -3.17 14.52
N ILE A 77 -4.74 -1.95 14.05
CA ILE A 77 -5.38 -0.85 14.78
C ILE A 77 -6.69 -0.51 14.08
N ARG A 78 -7.77 -0.41 14.86
CA ARG A 78 -9.11 -0.03 14.39
C ARG A 78 -9.77 0.87 15.43
N LYS A 79 -10.63 1.78 14.97
CA LYS A 79 -11.38 2.68 15.85
C LYS A 79 -12.21 1.92 16.87
N GLY A 80 -12.06 2.31 18.14
CA GLY A 80 -12.83 1.76 19.26
C GLY A 80 -12.49 0.32 19.63
N GLU A 81 -11.37 -0.23 19.13
CA GLU A 81 -10.87 -1.56 19.51
C GLU A 81 -9.46 -1.44 20.09
N PRO A 82 -9.10 -2.29 21.08
CA PRO A 82 -7.70 -2.42 21.48
C PRO A 82 -6.87 -2.93 20.29
N PRO A 83 -5.60 -2.51 20.16
CA PRO A 83 -4.70 -3.04 19.14
C PRO A 83 -4.63 -4.57 19.21
N PHE A 84 -4.70 -5.20 18.04
CA PHE A 84 -4.64 -6.66 17.91
C PHE A 84 -3.29 -7.07 17.33
N HIS A 85 -2.54 -7.88 18.09
CA HIS A 85 -1.15 -8.22 17.79
C HIS A 85 -0.99 -9.70 17.47
N ILE A 86 -0.23 -9.99 16.41
CA ILE A 86 0.17 -11.33 16.02
C ILE A 86 1.69 -11.36 15.88
N GLN A 87 2.33 -12.38 16.44
CA GLN A 87 3.76 -12.61 16.30
C GLN A 87 4.01 -14.05 15.86
N THR A 88 4.81 -14.23 14.82
CA THR A 88 5.19 -15.54 14.27
C THR A 88 6.69 -15.62 13.99
N ASP A 89 7.15 -16.82 13.66
CA ASP A 89 8.51 -17.00 13.13
C ASP A 89 8.68 -16.19 11.83
N GLY A 90 9.76 -15.42 11.75
CA GLY A 90 10.02 -14.50 10.65
C GLY A 90 10.81 -15.09 9.49
N ASN A 91 11.19 -16.38 9.50
CA ASN A 91 12.02 -16.95 8.43
C ASN A 91 11.30 -16.95 7.09
N ALA A 92 9.98 -17.19 7.09
CA ALA A 92 9.18 -17.10 5.87
C ALA A 92 9.19 -15.68 5.28
N ALA A 93 9.09 -14.65 6.13
CA ALA A 93 9.15 -13.25 5.70
C ALA A 93 10.54 -12.90 5.18
N LYS A 94 11.59 -13.31 5.89
CA LYS A 94 12.98 -13.12 5.45
C LYS A 94 13.23 -13.75 4.09
N ARG A 95 12.74 -14.97 3.86
CA ARG A 95 12.83 -15.66 2.57
C ARG A 95 12.11 -14.90 1.46
N ALA A 96 10.90 -14.39 1.71
CA ALA A 96 10.18 -13.58 0.71
C ALA A 96 10.98 -12.34 0.28
N ILE A 97 11.64 -11.68 1.24
CA ILE A 97 12.49 -10.52 0.99
C ILE A 97 13.70 -10.92 0.14
N ASP A 98 14.41 -11.98 0.52
CA ASP A 98 15.61 -12.44 -0.20
C ASP A 98 15.28 -12.87 -1.63
N ASP A 99 14.21 -13.64 -1.80
CA ASP A 99 13.73 -14.08 -3.12
C ASP A 99 13.33 -12.88 -3.99
N HIS A 100 12.71 -11.84 -3.40
CA HIS A 100 12.34 -10.62 -4.10
C HIS A 100 13.55 -9.77 -4.49
N ILE A 101 14.58 -9.67 -3.63
CA ILE A 101 15.83 -8.99 -3.96
C ILE A 101 16.49 -9.66 -5.17
N ALA A 102 16.63 -10.98 -5.15
CA ALA A 102 17.21 -11.73 -6.27
C ALA A 102 16.37 -11.55 -7.55
N TRP A 103 15.04 -11.66 -7.44
CA TRP A 103 14.13 -11.44 -8.56
C TRP A 103 14.25 -10.02 -9.14
N TYR A 104 14.42 -8.99 -8.29
CA TYR A 104 14.53 -7.61 -8.73
C TYR A 104 15.79 -7.37 -9.57
N GLU A 105 16.92 -7.94 -9.15
CA GLU A 105 18.18 -7.89 -9.88
C GLU A 105 18.06 -8.56 -11.26
N ASP A 106 17.48 -9.76 -11.30
CA ASP A 106 17.20 -10.50 -12.53
C ASP A 106 16.23 -9.74 -13.45
N ASN A 107 15.19 -9.12 -12.89
CA ASN A 107 14.21 -8.33 -13.62
C ASN A 107 14.87 -7.14 -14.32
N ILE A 108 15.73 -6.39 -13.62
CA ILE A 108 16.49 -5.28 -14.21
C ILE A 108 17.44 -5.77 -15.29
N SER A 109 18.17 -6.85 -15.04
CA SER A 109 19.10 -7.42 -16.00
C SER A 109 18.38 -7.82 -17.29
N GLY A 110 17.25 -8.52 -17.17
CA GLY A 110 16.42 -8.94 -18.31
C GLY A 110 15.82 -7.79 -19.13
N MET A 111 15.66 -6.59 -18.55
CA MET A 111 15.21 -5.41 -19.30
C MET A 111 16.25 -4.89 -20.30
N LYS A 112 17.52 -5.26 -20.14
CA LYS A 112 18.60 -4.90 -21.06
C LYS A 112 18.75 -5.87 -22.24
N THR A 113 18.01 -6.98 -22.24
CA THR A 113 18.07 -8.01 -23.29
C THR A 113 17.53 -7.49 -24.61
N THR A 114 18.32 -7.59 -25.68
CA THR A 114 17.97 -7.12 -27.02
C THR A 114 17.32 -8.19 -27.89
N ASP A 115 17.65 -9.47 -27.68
CA ASP A 115 17.01 -10.58 -28.41
C ASP A 115 15.53 -10.69 -28.01
N ARG A 116 14.64 -10.61 -29.01
CA ARG A 116 13.19 -10.52 -28.78
C ARG A 116 12.63 -11.79 -28.13
N VAL A 117 13.09 -12.97 -28.55
CA VAL A 117 12.54 -14.25 -28.08
C VAL A 117 13.00 -14.50 -26.64
N LEU A 118 14.28 -14.28 -26.38
CA LEU A 118 14.88 -14.37 -25.06
C LEU A 118 14.25 -13.35 -24.11
N TRP A 119 14.07 -12.10 -24.55
CA TRP A 119 13.42 -11.05 -23.75
C TRP A 119 12.04 -11.50 -23.30
N TRP A 120 11.16 -11.92 -24.23
CA TRP A 120 9.81 -12.40 -23.85
C TRP A 120 9.85 -13.66 -22.98
N THR A 121 10.84 -14.52 -23.14
CA THR A 121 11.01 -15.71 -22.30
C THR A 121 11.39 -15.33 -20.87
N GLN A 122 12.36 -14.43 -20.72
CA GLN A 122 12.78 -13.88 -19.43
C GLN A 122 11.62 -13.14 -18.74
N ARG A 123 10.82 -12.33 -19.46
CA ARG A 123 9.63 -11.68 -18.88
C ARG A 123 8.63 -12.71 -18.36
N ARG A 124 8.34 -13.79 -19.10
CA ARG A 124 7.43 -14.84 -18.63
C ARG A 124 7.96 -15.58 -17.41
N ASN A 125 9.26 -15.86 -17.36
CA ASN A 125 9.89 -16.53 -16.21
C ASN A 125 9.88 -15.62 -14.99
N SER A 126 10.28 -14.35 -15.15
CA SER A 126 10.23 -13.34 -14.10
C SER A 126 8.82 -13.16 -13.54
N HIS A 127 7.79 -13.19 -14.39
CA HIS A 127 6.39 -13.16 -13.96
C HIS A 127 6.03 -14.37 -13.07
N LYS A 128 6.45 -15.58 -13.45
CA LYS A 128 6.21 -16.80 -12.64
C LYS A 128 6.95 -16.75 -11.31
N THR A 129 8.19 -16.28 -11.29
CA THR A 129 8.96 -16.12 -10.05
C THR A 129 8.27 -15.16 -9.09
N LEU A 130 7.81 -14.00 -9.58
CA LEU A 130 7.09 -13.04 -8.75
C LEU A 130 5.76 -13.62 -8.21
N LEU A 131 5.02 -14.39 -9.03
CA LEU A 131 3.82 -15.09 -8.56
C LEU A 131 4.15 -16.07 -7.42
N ASN A 132 5.24 -16.82 -7.52
CA ASN A 132 5.67 -17.73 -6.45
C ASN A 132 6.01 -16.98 -5.15
N ILE A 133 6.63 -15.81 -5.25
CA ILE A 133 6.93 -14.95 -4.09
C ILE A 133 5.62 -14.48 -3.45
N ILE A 134 4.66 -14.00 -4.24
CA ILE A 134 3.34 -13.54 -3.75
C ILE A 134 2.57 -14.68 -3.07
N ASN A 135 2.57 -15.89 -3.65
CA ASN A 135 1.94 -17.06 -3.02
C ASN A 135 2.65 -17.45 -1.72
N HIS A 136 3.98 -17.36 -1.67
CA HIS A 136 4.74 -17.61 -0.43
C HIS A 136 4.42 -16.55 0.65
N MET A 137 4.23 -15.27 0.28
CA MET A 137 3.75 -14.24 1.21
C MET A 137 2.39 -14.60 1.81
N GLU A 138 1.44 -15.03 0.98
CA GLU A 138 0.10 -15.41 1.42
C GLU A 138 0.10 -16.67 2.31
N GLU A 139 0.72 -17.76 1.83
CA GLU A 139 0.59 -19.09 2.42
C GLU A 139 1.56 -19.34 3.58
N LYS A 140 2.72 -18.67 3.58
CA LYS A 140 3.80 -18.94 4.56
C LYS A 140 4.07 -17.77 5.48
N VAL A 141 4.01 -16.52 4.99
CA VAL A 141 4.22 -15.35 5.85
C VAL A 141 2.96 -15.03 6.64
N LEU A 142 1.83 -14.86 5.95
CA LEU A 142 0.54 -14.60 6.59
C LEU A 142 -0.12 -15.89 7.08
N SER A 143 -0.06 -16.96 6.29
CA SER A 143 -0.60 -18.28 6.63
C SER A 143 -2.06 -18.16 7.10
N ILE A 144 -2.44 -18.83 8.19
CA ILE A 144 -3.78 -18.76 8.80
C ILE A 144 -4.15 -17.37 9.35
N ASN A 145 -3.21 -16.43 9.42
CA ASN A 145 -3.43 -15.08 9.93
C ASN A 145 -3.76 -14.05 8.83
N ARG A 146 -3.86 -14.45 7.56
CA ARG A 146 -4.09 -13.52 6.42
C ARG A 146 -5.34 -12.64 6.57
N GLY A 147 -6.39 -13.12 7.23
CA GLY A 147 -7.60 -12.34 7.52
C GLY A 147 -7.37 -11.16 8.48
N ALA A 148 -6.24 -11.14 9.20
CA ALA A 148 -5.86 -10.06 10.09
C ALA A 148 -5.62 -8.75 9.34
N LEU A 149 -5.25 -8.79 8.06
CA LEU A 149 -5.00 -7.57 7.27
C LEU A 149 -6.29 -6.85 6.84
N LEU A 150 -7.46 -7.48 6.96
CA LEU A 150 -8.67 -6.98 6.35
C LEU A 150 -9.33 -5.82 7.13
N GLY A 151 -10.05 -4.96 6.40
CA GLY A 151 -10.97 -3.96 6.95
C GLY A 151 -12.18 -4.58 7.64
N LYS A 152 -12.89 -3.79 8.45
CA LYS A 152 -14.21 -4.19 8.99
C LYS A 152 -15.24 -4.26 7.87
N LEU A 153 -16.31 -5.03 8.09
CA LEU A 153 -17.44 -5.07 7.16
C LEU A 153 -18.16 -3.72 7.20
N CYS A 154 -18.33 -3.06 6.05
CA CYS A 154 -18.99 -1.76 5.99
C CYS A 154 -20.50 -1.86 6.28
N ASN A 155 -21.11 -3.00 5.98
CA ASN A 155 -22.55 -3.22 6.19
C ASN A 155 -22.81 -3.77 7.60
N GLN A 156 -23.60 -3.03 8.39
CA GLN A 156 -23.93 -3.39 9.76
C GLN A 156 -24.62 -4.76 9.89
N ARG A 157 -25.47 -5.17 8.94
CA ARG A 157 -26.11 -6.49 8.97
C ARG A 157 -25.10 -7.61 8.76
N HIS A 158 -24.15 -7.42 7.84
CA HIS A 158 -23.07 -8.39 7.62
C HIS A 158 -22.16 -8.47 8.85
N GLN A 159 -21.88 -7.33 9.51
CA GLN A 159 -21.12 -7.31 10.77
C GLN A 159 -21.86 -8.07 11.88
N GLN A 160 -23.15 -7.81 12.11
CA GLN A 160 -23.96 -8.55 13.09
C GLN A 160 -24.02 -10.05 12.79
N GLN A 161 -24.01 -10.44 11.52
CA GLN A 161 -23.98 -11.84 11.12
C GLN A 161 -22.63 -12.48 11.42
N LEU A 162 -21.52 -11.77 11.19
CA LEU A 162 -20.18 -12.18 11.60
C LEU A 162 -20.09 -12.34 13.11
N ASP A 163 -20.60 -11.37 13.88
CA ASP A 163 -20.58 -11.42 15.34
C ASP A 163 -21.34 -12.66 15.86
N LYS A 164 -22.52 -12.97 15.31
CA LYS A 164 -23.26 -14.20 15.63
C LYS A 164 -22.50 -15.48 15.30
N CYS A 165 -21.78 -15.49 14.18
CA CYS A 165 -20.94 -16.63 13.80
C CYS A 165 -19.76 -16.80 14.74
N VAL A 166 -19.15 -15.70 15.19
CA VAL A 166 -18.09 -15.70 16.20
C VAL A 166 -18.63 -16.24 17.52
N ASP A 167 -19.76 -15.72 18.01
CA ASP A 167 -20.39 -16.16 19.26
C ASP A 167 -20.68 -17.67 19.26
N ALA A 168 -21.22 -18.20 18.15
CA ALA A 168 -21.50 -19.64 18.03
C ALA A 168 -20.22 -20.51 18.13
N ILE A 169 -19.08 -20.03 17.60
CA ILE A 169 -17.80 -20.74 17.71
C ILE A 169 -17.23 -20.61 19.12
N VAL A 170 -17.37 -19.44 19.75
CA VAL A 170 -16.99 -19.23 21.17
C VAL A 170 -17.74 -20.19 22.08
N ASP A 171 -19.05 -20.34 21.89
CA ASP A 171 -19.88 -21.26 22.67
C ASP A 171 -19.45 -22.72 22.49
N LEU A 172 -19.11 -23.12 21.25
CA LEU A 172 -18.55 -24.44 20.98
C LEU A 172 -17.21 -24.64 21.69
N LEU A 173 -16.28 -23.69 21.59
CA LEU A 173 -14.97 -23.77 22.25
C LEU A 173 -15.11 -23.87 23.78
N LYS A 174 -16.02 -23.09 24.39
CA LYS A 174 -16.32 -23.17 25.82
C LYS A 174 -16.93 -24.52 26.21
N SER A 175 -17.77 -25.11 25.36
CA SER A 175 -18.33 -26.45 25.61
C SER A 175 -17.27 -27.55 25.57
N ILE A 176 -16.18 -27.36 24.81
CA ILE A 176 -15.05 -28.29 24.73
C ILE A 176 -14.07 -28.07 25.91
N ASN A 177 -13.80 -26.80 26.26
CA ASN A 177 -12.93 -26.44 27.37
C ASN A 177 -13.43 -25.17 28.08
N GLU A 178 -14.24 -25.34 29.13
CA GLU A 178 -14.88 -24.25 29.88
C GLU A 178 -13.88 -23.26 30.49
N LYS A 179 -12.64 -23.67 30.76
CA LYS A 179 -11.62 -22.84 31.42
C LYS A 179 -10.74 -22.05 30.45
N SER A 180 -10.88 -22.26 29.13
CA SER A 180 -10.04 -21.58 28.15
C SER A 180 -10.48 -20.13 27.95
N ALA A 181 -9.52 -19.20 28.01
CA ALA A 181 -9.73 -17.83 27.56
C ALA A 181 -9.79 -17.82 26.03
N VAL A 182 -10.99 -17.61 25.47
CA VAL A 182 -11.18 -17.60 24.01
C VAL A 182 -10.97 -16.19 23.46
N GLU A 183 -9.90 -16.01 22.69
CA GLU A 183 -9.63 -14.76 21.96
C GLU A 183 -10.51 -14.67 20.70
N THR A 184 -11.63 -13.96 20.81
CA THR A 184 -12.64 -13.83 19.73
C THR A 184 -12.09 -13.24 18.43
N LYS A 185 -11.02 -12.44 18.52
CA LYS A 185 -10.38 -11.82 17.35
C LYS A 185 -9.71 -12.83 16.43
N PHE A 186 -9.16 -13.93 16.94
CA PHE A 186 -8.65 -15.00 16.07
C PHE A 186 -9.76 -15.71 15.30
N ILE A 187 -10.93 -15.91 15.92
CA ILE A 187 -12.11 -16.46 15.24
C ILE A 187 -12.56 -15.53 14.11
N GLU A 188 -12.64 -14.21 14.36
CA GLU A 188 -12.94 -13.20 13.33
C GLU A 188 -11.96 -13.29 12.15
N VAL A 189 -10.66 -13.40 12.45
CA VAL A 189 -9.58 -13.50 11.46
C VAL A 189 -9.70 -14.76 10.63
N TYR A 190 -9.92 -15.92 11.25
CA TYR A 190 -10.02 -17.19 10.53
C TYR A 190 -11.29 -17.25 9.69
N LEU A 191 -12.44 -16.79 10.21
CA LEU A 191 -13.67 -16.70 9.41
C LEU A 191 -13.53 -15.83 8.17
N ALA A 192 -12.75 -14.74 8.26
CA ALA A 192 -12.57 -13.80 7.17
C ALA A 192 -11.77 -14.39 5.98
N SER A 193 -10.98 -15.45 6.22
CA SER A 193 -10.15 -16.09 5.20
C SER A 193 -10.35 -17.60 5.07
N TRP A 194 -11.31 -18.18 5.81
CA TRP A 194 -11.51 -19.63 5.90
C TRP A 194 -11.60 -20.33 4.55
N GLN A 195 -12.25 -19.68 3.59
CA GLN A 195 -12.53 -20.23 2.26
C GLN A 195 -11.32 -20.24 1.34
N THR A 196 -10.29 -19.47 1.69
CA THR A 196 -9.01 -19.49 1.00
C THR A 196 -8.06 -20.49 1.66
N PHE A 197 -8.42 -21.11 2.79
CA PHE A 197 -7.58 -22.08 3.48
C PHE A 197 -7.63 -23.42 2.76
N ASN A 198 -6.46 -24.05 2.58
CA ASN A 198 -6.42 -25.48 2.27
C ASN A 198 -6.73 -26.32 3.53
N GLU A 199 -6.93 -27.62 3.37
CA GLU A 199 -7.32 -28.50 4.47
C GLU A 199 -6.30 -28.51 5.63
N ALA A 200 -5.00 -28.42 5.34
CA ALA A 200 -3.97 -28.37 6.38
C ALA A 200 -4.02 -27.05 7.16
N GLU A 201 -4.30 -25.93 6.49
CA GLU A 201 -4.49 -24.62 7.13
C GLU A 201 -5.74 -24.57 7.99
N LYS A 202 -6.86 -25.17 7.55
CA LYS A 202 -8.09 -25.30 8.36
C LYS A 202 -7.85 -26.07 9.64
N VAL A 203 -7.15 -27.20 9.55
CA VAL A 203 -6.74 -27.99 10.72
C VAL A 203 -5.79 -27.18 11.61
N SER A 204 -4.80 -26.50 11.03
CA SER A 204 -3.87 -25.65 11.78
C SER A 204 -4.57 -24.52 12.53
N ALA A 205 -5.58 -23.88 11.92
CA ALA A 205 -6.38 -22.85 12.56
C ALA A 205 -7.23 -23.43 13.70
N ALA A 206 -7.85 -24.59 13.50
CA ALA A 206 -8.58 -25.27 14.56
C ALA A 206 -7.66 -25.67 15.74
N CYS A 207 -6.48 -26.22 15.46
CA CYS A 207 -5.50 -26.59 16.48
C CYS A 207 -5.00 -25.39 17.30
N SER A 208 -4.99 -24.17 16.73
CA SER A 208 -4.48 -22.97 17.42
C SER A 208 -5.28 -22.59 18.68
N PHE A 209 -6.51 -23.09 18.84
CA PHE A 209 -7.37 -22.81 20.00
C PHE A 209 -7.13 -23.73 21.19
N PHE A 210 -6.18 -24.66 21.08
CA PHE A 210 -6.00 -25.71 22.05
C PHE A 210 -4.52 -25.92 22.35
N ASP A 211 -4.21 -26.24 23.61
CA ASP A 211 -2.90 -26.73 24.00
C ASP A 211 -2.70 -28.18 23.53
N GLN A 212 -1.46 -28.54 23.16
CA GLN A 212 -1.12 -29.84 22.55
C GLN A 212 -1.58 -31.07 23.36
N GLU A 213 -1.85 -30.93 24.65
CA GLU A 213 -2.21 -32.02 25.57
C GLU A 213 -3.73 -32.30 25.67
N ASN A 214 -4.62 -31.45 25.12
CA ASN A 214 -6.06 -31.49 25.40
C ASN A 214 -7.00 -31.75 24.20
N ILE A 215 -6.48 -32.28 23.09
CA ILE A 215 -7.25 -32.34 21.83
C ILE A 215 -7.56 -33.77 21.41
N SER A 216 -8.84 -34.09 21.25
CA SER A 216 -9.29 -35.25 20.49
C SER A 216 -9.53 -34.87 19.02
N ASN A 217 -9.34 -35.81 18.09
CA ASN A 217 -9.66 -35.59 16.67
C ASN A 217 -11.13 -35.17 16.47
N PHE A 218 -12.03 -35.69 17.31
CA PHE A 218 -13.45 -35.32 17.29
C PHE A 218 -13.68 -33.82 17.56
N HIS A 219 -12.95 -33.23 18.51
CA HIS A 219 -13.04 -31.79 18.80
C HIS A 219 -12.53 -30.94 17.63
N LEU A 220 -11.45 -31.36 16.96
CA LEU A 220 -10.94 -30.67 15.78
C LEU A 220 -11.93 -30.72 14.62
N GLU A 221 -12.47 -31.91 14.32
CA GLU A 221 -13.47 -32.08 13.27
C GLU A 221 -14.72 -31.24 13.53
N ALA A 222 -15.22 -31.22 14.77
CA ALA A 222 -16.35 -30.40 15.16
C ALA A 222 -16.08 -28.90 14.94
N LEU A 223 -14.88 -28.42 15.30
CA LEU A 223 -14.50 -27.02 15.14
C LEU A 223 -14.34 -26.64 13.67
N VAL A 224 -13.65 -27.47 12.87
CA VAL A 224 -13.53 -27.27 11.41
C VAL A 224 -14.92 -27.19 10.76
N LEU A 225 -15.82 -28.10 11.09
CA LEU A 225 -17.20 -28.09 10.58
C LEU A 225 -17.97 -26.83 11.02
N ALA A 226 -17.76 -26.35 12.24
CA ALA A 226 -18.38 -25.12 12.73
C ALA A 226 -17.91 -23.89 11.93
N PHE A 227 -16.60 -23.77 11.69
CA PHE A 227 -16.05 -22.72 10.84
C PHE A 227 -16.55 -22.81 9.40
N GLU A 228 -16.64 -24.02 8.81
CA GLU A 228 -17.19 -24.21 7.47
C GLU A 228 -18.64 -23.71 7.38
N LYS A 229 -19.49 -24.12 8.33
CA LYS A 229 -20.89 -23.70 8.39
C LYS A 229 -21.03 -22.19 8.57
N ALA A 230 -20.24 -21.61 9.47
CA ALA A 230 -20.23 -20.17 9.72
C ALA A 230 -19.76 -19.39 8.48
N SER A 231 -18.68 -19.84 7.85
CA SER A 231 -18.13 -19.21 6.66
C SER A 231 -19.08 -19.28 5.46
N ALA A 232 -19.71 -20.43 5.21
CA ALA A 232 -20.74 -20.58 4.17
C ALA A 232 -21.96 -19.68 4.42
N THR A 233 -22.27 -19.37 5.69
CA THR A 233 -23.34 -18.45 6.06
C THR A 233 -22.99 -17.01 5.69
N LEU A 234 -21.73 -16.60 5.85
CA LEU A 234 -21.24 -15.25 5.52
C LEU A 234 -21.12 -15.01 4.01
N GLN A 235 -20.84 -16.05 3.21
CA GLN A 235 -20.64 -15.93 1.76
C GLN A 235 -21.89 -15.59 0.93
N LYS A 236 -23.10 -15.67 1.49
CA LYS A 236 -24.35 -15.46 0.74
C LYS A 236 -24.57 -14.02 0.22
N SER A 237 -23.61 -13.11 0.46
CA SER A 237 -23.69 -11.70 0.10
C SER A 237 -22.32 -11.18 -0.33
N SER A 238 -22.27 -10.24 -1.29
CA SER A 238 -21.04 -9.51 -1.60
C SER A 238 -20.70 -8.59 -0.41
N GLN A 239 -19.57 -8.85 0.25
CA GLN A 239 -19.17 -8.18 1.48
C GLN A 239 -18.12 -7.11 1.22
N LYS A 240 -18.55 -5.84 1.09
CA LYS A 240 -17.61 -4.70 1.06
C LYS A 240 -16.96 -4.55 2.44
N ARG A 241 -15.63 -4.47 2.44
CA ARG A 241 -14.80 -4.16 3.62
C ARG A 241 -14.24 -2.74 3.52
N GLY A 242 -13.96 -2.15 4.67
CA GLY A 242 -13.32 -0.84 4.76
C GLY A 242 -11.87 -0.86 4.29
N HIS A 243 -11.31 0.34 4.16
CA HIS A 243 -9.96 0.54 3.63
C HIS A 243 -8.87 -0.01 4.57
N VAL A 244 -7.79 -0.52 3.99
CA VAL A 244 -6.62 -1.02 4.71
C VAL A 244 -5.42 -0.10 4.43
N ILE A 245 -4.82 0.42 5.48
CA ILE A 245 -3.58 1.19 5.40
C ILE A 245 -2.45 0.32 5.93
N LEU A 246 -1.45 0.06 5.09
CA LEU A 246 -0.25 -0.68 5.47
C LEU A 246 0.85 0.27 5.95
N VAL A 247 1.43 -0.04 7.11
CA VAL A 247 2.67 0.57 7.59
C VAL A 247 3.72 -0.52 7.60
N LEU A 248 4.67 -0.43 6.68
CA LEU A 248 5.58 -1.52 6.38
C LEU A 248 7.00 -1.17 6.79
N ASP A 249 7.63 -2.07 7.51
CA ASP A 249 9.05 -2.00 7.85
C ASP A 249 9.95 -2.12 6.60
N LYS A 250 11.22 -1.74 6.76
CA LYS A 250 12.23 -1.52 5.72
C LYS A 250 12.35 -2.64 4.68
N GLY A 251 12.36 -3.89 5.12
CA GLY A 251 12.47 -5.04 4.22
C GLY A 251 11.15 -5.40 3.55
N LEU A 252 10.02 -5.09 4.21
CA LEU A 252 8.69 -5.51 3.76
C LEU A 252 8.11 -4.54 2.72
N GLN A 253 8.51 -3.27 2.72
CA GLN A 253 7.99 -2.26 1.80
C GLN A 253 8.30 -2.53 0.32
N MET A 254 9.31 -3.34 -0.02
CA MET A 254 9.58 -3.64 -1.43
C MET A 254 8.62 -4.68 -2.00
N LEU A 255 7.94 -5.44 -1.14
CA LEU A 255 7.03 -6.51 -1.54
C LEU A 255 5.65 -5.95 -1.93
N PRO A 256 4.97 -6.51 -2.95
CA PRO A 256 3.67 -6.05 -3.42
C PRO A 256 2.51 -6.65 -2.60
N TRP A 257 2.39 -6.25 -1.33
CA TRP A 257 1.35 -6.76 -0.42
C TRP A 257 -0.08 -6.59 -0.94
N GLU A 258 -0.35 -5.51 -1.68
CA GLU A 258 -1.66 -5.23 -2.29
C GLU A 258 -2.05 -6.22 -3.39
N THR A 259 -1.11 -7.07 -3.81
CA THR A 259 -1.34 -8.10 -4.83
C THR A 259 -1.53 -9.49 -4.22
N THR A 260 -1.40 -9.66 -2.89
CA THR A 260 -1.71 -10.95 -2.28
C THR A 260 -3.20 -11.29 -2.46
N PRO A 261 -3.57 -12.57 -2.64
CA PRO A 261 -4.96 -12.96 -2.90
C PRO A 261 -5.96 -12.40 -1.88
N THR A 262 -5.60 -12.35 -0.59
CA THR A 262 -6.47 -11.78 0.45
C THR A 262 -6.66 -10.27 0.32
N LEU A 263 -5.64 -9.50 -0.09
CA LEU A 263 -5.72 -8.03 -0.15
C LEU A 263 -6.14 -7.49 -1.52
N GLN A 264 -5.84 -8.20 -2.59
CA GLN A 264 -6.09 -7.78 -3.98
C GLN A 264 -7.54 -7.33 -4.29
N PRO A 265 -8.61 -7.90 -3.71
CA PRO A 265 -9.97 -7.43 -3.96
C PRO A 265 -10.38 -6.22 -3.10
N HIS A 266 -9.51 -5.73 -2.21
CA HIS A 266 -9.84 -4.70 -1.25
C HIS A 266 -9.12 -3.38 -1.55
N SER A 267 -9.66 -2.32 -0.95
CA SER A 267 -9.06 -1.00 -1.00
C SER A 267 -7.84 -0.95 -0.08
N VAL A 268 -6.64 -0.84 -0.65
CA VAL A 268 -5.38 -0.85 0.12
C VAL A 268 -4.49 0.33 -0.27
N SER A 269 -3.85 0.95 0.71
CA SER A 269 -2.81 1.97 0.56
C SER A 269 -1.66 1.72 1.52
N ARG A 270 -0.60 2.52 1.40
CA ARG A 270 0.56 2.52 2.31
C ARG A 270 0.73 3.88 2.95
N VAL A 271 1.28 3.91 4.15
CA VAL A 271 1.86 5.14 4.71
C VAL A 271 3.24 4.81 5.30
N PRO A 272 4.26 5.66 5.10
CA PRO A 272 5.61 5.41 5.61
C PRO A 272 5.67 5.21 7.13
N SER A 273 4.81 5.90 7.89
CA SER A 273 4.76 5.75 9.34
C SER A 273 3.38 6.08 9.91
N VAL A 274 3.10 5.55 11.10
CA VAL A 274 1.88 5.87 11.86
C VAL A 274 1.82 7.37 12.22
N HIS A 275 2.98 8.01 12.42
CA HIS A 275 3.08 9.45 12.68
C HIS A 275 2.61 10.27 11.49
N LEU A 276 3.06 9.90 10.28
CA LEU A 276 2.65 10.59 9.06
C LEU A 276 1.17 10.36 8.78
N LEU A 277 0.65 9.18 9.10
CA LEU A 277 -0.79 8.91 9.04
C LEU A 277 -1.58 9.83 9.96
N LEU A 278 -1.21 9.92 11.24
CA LEU A 278 -1.91 10.79 12.21
C LEU A 278 -1.94 12.23 11.73
N TRP A 279 -0.79 12.73 11.25
CA TRP A 279 -0.68 14.08 10.70
C TRP A 279 -1.57 14.28 9.47
N GLN A 280 -1.61 13.33 8.53
CA GLN A 280 -2.50 13.36 7.36
C GLN A 280 -3.98 13.36 7.77
N LEU A 281 -4.38 12.51 8.73
CA LEU A 281 -5.74 12.47 9.25
C LEU A 281 -6.15 13.81 9.90
N GLN A 282 -5.24 14.46 10.61
CA GLN A 282 -5.45 15.76 11.23
C GLN A 282 -5.55 16.89 10.22
N LEU A 283 -4.65 16.91 9.22
CA LEU A 283 -4.62 17.91 8.16
C LEU A 283 -5.91 17.94 7.35
N ARG A 284 -6.52 16.77 7.12
CA ARG A 284 -7.66 16.60 6.21
C ARG A 284 -9.02 16.54 6.89
N GLY A 285 -9.09 16.29 8.19
CA GLY A 285 -10.37 16.18 8.90
C GLY A 285 -11.27 15.08 8.31
N ILE A 286 -10.73 13.87 8.11
CA ILE A 286 -11.48 12.67 7.73
C ILE A 286 -12.66 12.48 8.71
N PRO A 287 -13.89 12.16 8.26
CA PRO A 287 -14.28 11.51 7.00
C PRO A 287 -14.62 12.43 5.82
N SER A 288 -14.19 13.70 5.81
CA SER A 288 -14.32 14.55 4.63
C SER A 288 -13.67 13.83 3.44
N SER A 289 -14.48 13.43 2.45
CA SER A 289 -13.99 12.78 1.24
C SER A 289 -13.06 13.75 0.54
N ASP A 290 -11.75 13.47 0.56
CA ASP A 290 -10.72 14.23 -0.15
C ASP A 290 -10.94 14.07 -1.67
N GLN A 291 -11.98 14.71 -2.16
CA GLN A 291 -12.38 14.77 -3.55
C GLN A 291 -11.45 15.71 -4.27
N GLN A 292 -10.70 15.18 -5.21
CA GLN A 292 -9.77 15.96 -6.02
C GLN A 292 -10.51 16.50 -7.25
N ASP A 293 -10.44 17.80 -7.46
CA ASP A 293 -10.99 18.44 -8.64
C ASP A 293 -10.13 18.07 -9.88
N LEU A 294 -10.65 17.18 -10.73
CA LEU A 294 -9.94 16.72 -11.90
C LEU A 294 -9.88 17.78 -13.00
N SER A 295 -10.67 18.87 -12.93
CA SER A 295 -10.52 20.01 -13.83
C SER A 295 -9.29 20.85 -13.48
N ASN A 296 -8.85 20.84 -12.21
CA ASN A 296 -7.66 21.52 -11.73
C ASN A 296 -6.41 20.61 -11.72
N ALA A 297 -6.11 19.98 -12.86
CA ALA A 297 -4.95 19.12 -13.01
C ALA A 297 -3.78 19.81 -13.74
N SER A 298 -2.57 19.36 -13.43
CA SER A 298 -1.35 19.69 -14.16
C SER A 298 -0.55 18.45 -14.53
N PHE A 299 0.26 18.52 -15.59
CA PHE A 299 1.03 17.36 -16.04
C PHE A 299 2.44 17.69 -16.58
N VAL A 300 3.36 16.76 -16.40
CA VAL A 300 4.71 16.76 -16.99
C VAL A 300 4.93 15.41 -17.67
N ILE A 301 5.07 15.40 -18.99
CA ILE A 301 5.23 14.20 -19.81
C ILE A 301 6.55 14.25 -20.57
N ASN A 302 7.31 13.16 -20.49
CA ASN A 302 8.55 12.96 -21.23
C ASN A 302 9.55 14.14 -21.12
N PRO A 303 9.87 14.65 -19.92
CA PRO A 303 10.70 15.85 -19.81
C PRO A 303 12.13 15.71 -20.37
N LYS A 304 12.66 14.49 -20.42
CA LYS A 304 13.97 14.19 -21.02
C LYS A 304 13.93 14.09 -22.56
N GLY A 305 12.76 13.83 -23.13
CA GLY A 305 12.58 13.68 -24.59
C GLY A 305 12.77 12.26 -25.14
N ASP A 306 13.11 11.26 -24.32
CA ASP A 306 13.43 9.89 -24.77
C ASP A 306 12.25 8.89 -24.68
N LEU A 307 11.11 9.28 -24.09
CA LEU A 307 9.88 8.49 -24.01
C LEU A 307 8.88 8.90 -25.09
N LEU A 308 9.29 8.82 -26.36
CA LEU A 308 8.52 9.28 -27.52
C LEU A 308 7.12 8.64 -27.61
N ASN A 309 7.02 7.35 -27.28
CA ASN A 309 5.75 6.63 -27.29
C ASN A 309 4.79 7.13 -26.20
N THR A 310 5.28 7.35 -25.00
CA THR A 310 4.47 7.89 -23.89
C THR A 310 4.03 9.31 -24.21
N ALA A 311 4.93 10.13 -24.77
CA ALA A 311 4.60 11.48 -25.24
C ALA A 311 3.51 11.49 -26.30
N SER A 312 3.57 10.59 -27.30
CA SER A 312 2.52 10.50 -28.32
C SER A 312 1.19 9.95 -27.81
N ARG A 313 1.21 9.10 -26.78
CA ARG A 313 -0.01 8.54 -26.17
C ARG A 313 -0.76 9.55 -25.29
N PHE A 314 -0.03 10.39 -24.54
CA PHE A 314 -0.66 11.28 -23.55
C PHE A 314 -0.61 12.76 -23.91
N GLY A 315 0.37 13.21 -24.69
CA GLY A 315 0.61 14.65 -24.94
C GLY A 315 -0.59 15.36 -25.55
N ASP A 316 -1.02 14.94 -26.74
CA ASP A 316 -2.16 15.56 -27.43
C ASP A 316 -3.48 15.34 -26.66
N TRP A 317 -3.63 14.16 -26.04
CA TRP A 317 -4.82 13.86 -25.25
C TRP A 317 -4.96 14.80 -24.05
N PHE A 318 -3.91 14.99 -23.26
CA PHE A 318 -3.95 15.85 -22.08
C PHE A 318 -3.99 17.33 -22.47
N ASN A 319 -3.34 17.73 -23.57
CA ASN A 319 -3.46 19.08 -24.13
C ASN A 319 -4.87 19.39 -24.67
N SER A 320 -5.64 18.35 -25.05
CA SER A 320 -7.04 18.55 -25.50
C SER A 320 -7.97 18.96 -24.35
N VAL A 321 -7.58 18.73 -23.10
CA VAL A 321 -8.35 19.11 -21.92
C VAL A 321 -8.02 20.57 -21.56
N GLN A 322 -8.89 21.49 -21.95
CA GLN A 322 -8.60 22.94 -21.86
C GLN A 322 -8.25 23.45 -20.46
N SER A 323 -8.78 22.83 -19.40
CA SER A 323 -8.51 23.24 -18.03
C SER A 323 -7.16 22.75 -17.50
N TRP A 324 -6.54 21.76 -18.16
CA TRP A 324 -5.26 21.20 -17.74
C TRP A 324 -4.10 22.04 -18.26
N LYS A 325 -3.05 22.15 -17.45
CA LYS A 325 -1.80 22.84 -17.83
C LYS A 325 -0.64 21.87 -17.75
N GLY A 326 0.20 21.81 -18.78
CA GLY A 326 1.29 20.87 -18.72
C GLY A 326 2.46 21.15 -19.63
N ILE A 327 3.46 20.28 -19.46
CA ILE A 327 4.77 20.34 -20.08
C ILE A 327 4.97 19.01 -20.81
N VAL A 328 5.23 19.06 -22.11
CA VAL A 328 5.49 17.87 -22.93
C VAL A 328 6.86 18.00 -23.58
N SER A 329 7.69 16.96 -23.46
CA SER A 329 8.97 16.86 -24.19
C SER A 329 9.96 18.01 -23.94
N ARG A 330 9.90 18.65 -22.77
CA ARG A 330 10.94 19.56 -22.26
C ARG A 330 11.13 19.41 -20.74
N PRO A 331 12.33 19.70 -20.20
CA PRO A 331 12.54 19.75 -18.76
C PRO A 331 11.69 20.86 -18.11
N PRO A 332 10.99 20.59 -16.99
CA PRO A 332 10.40 21.65 -16.16
C PRO A 332 11.48 22.33 -15.33
N THR A 333 11.25 23.59 -14.99
CA THR A 333 11.99 24.26 -13.90
C THR A 333 11.51 23.73 -12.55
N GLN A 334 12.33 23.87 -11.51
CA GLN A 334 11.93 23.52 -10.15
C GLN A 334 10.69 24.31 -9.71
N ASP A 335 10.56 25.59 -10.08
CA ASP A 335 9.40 26.40 -9.72
C ASP A 335 8.10 25.95 -10.42
N GLU A 336 8.18 25.57 -11.70
CA GLU A 336 7.04 24.97 -12.43
C GLU A 336 6.56 23.68 -11.75
N TRP A 337 7.49 22.87 -11.25
CA TRP A 337 7.17 21.64 -10.51
C TRP A 337 6.47 21.95 -9.18
N LEU A 338 7.08 22.81 -8.35
CA LEU A 338 6.54 23.15 -7.03
C LEU A 338 5.21 23.92 -7.12
N THR A 339 5.03 24.73 -8.17
CA THR A 339 3.76 25.41 -8.46
C THR A 339 2.67 24.41 -8.80
N SER A 340 2.98 23.41 -9.64
CA SER A 340 2.05 22.32 -9.95
C SER A 340 1.57 21.60 -8.68
N LEU A 341 2.49 21.26 -7.76
CA LEU A 341 2.12 20.59 -6.50
C LEU A 341 1.24 21.44 -5.56
N SER A 342 1.48 22.74 -5.52
CA SER A 342 0.82 23.64 -4.54
C SER A 342 -0.49 24.24 -5.04
N ARG A 343 -0.70 24.33 -6.37
CA ARG A 343 -1.88 24.99 -6.95
C ARG A 343 -2.88 24.04 -7.59
N ASN A 344 -2.49 22.81 -7.90
CA ASN A 344 -3.35 21.83 -8.54
C ASN A 344 -3.86 20.77 -7.56
N ASP A 345 -5.07 20.29 -7.82
CA ASP A 345 -5.69 19.18 -7.09
C ASP A 345 -5.24 17.82 -7.63
N VAL A 346 -4.67 17.81 -8.84
CA VAL A 346 -4.05 16.63 -9.45
C VAL A 346 -2.75 17.03 -10.14
N PHE A 347 -1.65 16.35 -9.80
CA PHE A 347 -0.38 16.46 -10.51
C PHE A 347 -0.02 15.11 -11.15
N ILE A 348 0.27 15.11 -12.45
CA ILE A 348 0.63 13.91 -13.21
C ILE A 348 2.04 14.04 -13.76
N PHE A 349 2.89 13.08 -13.44
CA PHE A 349 4.23 12.96 -14.00
C PHE A 349 4.37 11.63 -14.74
N CYS A 350 4.70 11.68 -16.03
CA CYS A 350 5.04 10.52 -16.85
C CYS A 350 6.48 10.66 -17.35
N GLY A 351 7.42 9.97 -16.70
CA GLY A 351 8.84 10.14 -16.95
C GLY A 351 9.73 9.12 -16.23
N HIS A 352 11.03 9.37 -16.21
CA HIS A 352 11.97 8.50 -15.48
C HIS A 352 11.94 8.81 -13.98
N GLY A 353 11.93 7.75 -13.15
CA GLY A 353 11.95 7.88 -11.70
C GLY A 353 10.73 8.62 -11.17
N ALA A 354 10.93 9.49 -10.20
CA ALA A 354 9.90 10.31 -9.55
C ALA A 354 10.15 11.82 -9.70
N GLY A 355 10.90 12.24 -10.72
CA GLY A 355 11.18 13.65 -10.99
C GLY A 355 12.39 14.25 -10.28
N GLY A 356 13.18 13.45 -9.54
CA GLY A 356 14.36 13.93 -8.79
C GLY A 356 15.46 14.60 -9.64
N ALA A 357 15.42 14.45 -10.97
CA ALA A 357 16.29 15.20 -11.88
C ALA A 357 15.87 16.67 -12.08
N TYR A 358 14.65 17.04 -11.67
CA TYR A 358 14.04 18.35 -11.95
C TYR A 358 13.63 19.11 -10.68
N VAL A 359 13.50 18.41 -9.55
CA VAL A 359 13.09 19.00 -8.28
C VAL A 359 13.86 18.35 -7.12
N GLN A 360 14.35 19.19 -6.21
CA GLN A 360 15.00 18.76 -4.98
C GLN A 360 13.96 18.23 -3.98
N GLN A 361 14.31 17.15 -3.28
CA GLN A 361 13.43 16.46 -2.33
C GLN A 361 12.97 17.35 -1.18
N GLU A 362 13.91 18.10 -0.61
CA GLU A 362 13.68 19.03 0.50
C GLU A 362 12.77 20.19 0.06
N ALA A 363 12.88 20.61 -1.21
CA ALA A 363 12.02 21.62 -1.77
C ALA A 363 10.57 21.14 -1.90
N ILE A 364 10.32 19.84 -2.10
CA ILE A 364 8.98 19.27 -2.09
C ILE A 364 8.40 19.32 -0.67
N ALA A 365 9.11 18.80 0.33
CA ALA A 365 8.61 18.74 1.70
C ALA A 365 8.32 20.12 2.30
N ARG A 366 9.06 21.16 1.91
CA ARG A 366 8.82 22.55 2.36
C ARG A 366 7.59 23.21 1.71
N ARG A 367 7.05 22.63 0.64
CA ARG A 367 5.82 23.12 -0.01
C ARG A 367 4.60 22.46 0.61
N SER A 368 3.50 23.20 0.64
CA SER A 368 2.19 22.62 0.95
C SER A 368 1.63 22.05 -0.35
N ALA A 369 1.72 20.74 -0.55
CA ALA A 369 1.03 20.09 -1.64
C ALA A 369 -0.48 20.13 -1.38
N ARG A 370 -1.24 20.48 -2.42
CA ARG A 370 -2.70 20.57 -2.35
C ARG A 370 -3.32 19.23 -2.72
N GLY A 371 -2.97 18.76 -3.91
CA GLY A 371 -3.60 17.64 -4.58
C GLY A 371 -2.83 16.32 -4.56
N VAL A 372 -3.43 15.31 -5.17
CA VAL A 372 -2.83 13.99 -5.39
C VAL A 372 -1.74 14.04 -6.45
N SER A 373 -0.77 13.13 -6.35
CA SER A 373 0.30 12.99 -7.34
C SER A 373 0.32 11.60 -8.00
N PHE A 374 0.38 11.57 -9.32
CA PHE A 374 0.62 10.37 -10.11
C PHE A 374 2.06 10.38 -10.62
N LEU A 375 2.94 9.59 -10.00
CA LEU A 375 4.35 9.49 -10.36
C LEU A 375 4.58 8.23 -11.22
N ILE A 376 4.24 8.32 -12.49
CA ILE A 376 4.31 7.23 -13.46
C ILE A 376 5.72 7.16 -14.04
N GLY A 377 6.59 6.46 -13.32
CA GLY A 377 7.98 6.24 -13.69
C GLY A 377 8.59 5.08 -12.94
N CYS A 378 9.60 4.45 -13.53
CA CYS A 378 10.27 3.28 -12.95
C CYS A 378 10.80 3.56 -11.54
N SER A 379 10.48 2.70 -10.59
CA SER A 379 10.92 2.80 -9.18
C SER A 379 10.56 4.14 -8.49
N SER A 380 9.53 4.86 -8.95
CA SER A 380 9.11 6.14 -8.37
C SER A 380 8.61 6.04 -6.92
N GLY A 381 8.12 4.88 -6.53
CA GLY A 381 7.61 4.55 -5.20
C GLY A 381 8.53 3.63 -4.41
N ARG A 382 9.74 3.37 -4.92
CA ARG A 382 10.73 2.55 -4.23
C ARG A 382 11.35 3.37 -3.11
N LEU A 383 11.32 2.82 -1.91
CA LEU A 383 12.05 3.32 -0.76
C LEU A 383 13.34 2.50 -0.60
N THR A 384 14.44 3.16 -0.32
CA THR A 384 15.76 2.56 -0.15
C THR A 384 16.22 2.70 1.28
N GLU A 385 16.78 1.61 1.83
CA GLU A 385 17.33 1.57 3.18
C GLU A 385 18.80 2.02 3.15
N PRO A 386 19.17 3.17 3.78
CA PRO A 386 20.56 3.63 3.84
C PRO A 386 21.40 2.90 4.91
N GLY A 387 20.92 1.78 5.45
CA GLY A 387 21.54 1.03 6.54
C GLY A 387 20.73 1.09 7.83
N ILE A 388 21.12 1.94 8.77
CA ILE A 388 20.50 2.00 10.13
C ILE A 388 19.30 2.97 10.16
N THR A 389 19.16 3.85 9.17
CA THR A 389 18.09 4.83 9.10
C THR A 389 16.81 4.27 8.49
N GLU A 390 15.69 4.95 8.76
CA GLU A 390 14.41 4.67 8.12
C GLU A 390 14.53 4.74 6.59
N PRO A 391 13.76 3.94 5.85
CA PRO A 391 13.76 3.99 4.40
C PRO A 391 13.36 5.35 3.86
N ASP A 392 14.12 5.82 2.86
CA ASP A 392 13.85 7.07 2.18
C ASP A 392 13.68 6.88 0.68
N GLY A 393 12.89 7.77 0.08
CA GLY A 393 12.65 7.85 -1.35
C GLY A 393 11.69 8.98 -1.66
N MET A 394 11.61 9.35 -2.93
CA MET A 394 10.87 10.53 -3.39
C MET A 394 9.44 10.59 -2.84
N VAL A 395 8.73 9.46 -2.78
CA VAL A 395 7.34 9.42 -2.28
C VAL A 395 7.19 9.91 -0.84
N THR A 396 8.18 9.67 0.04
CA THR A 396 8.15 10.15 1.43
C THR A 396 8.10 11.69 1.48
N TRP A 397 8.87 12.35 0.61
CA TRP A 397 8.91 13.82 0.52
C TRP A 397 7.59 14.41 0.03
N TYR A 398 6.91 13.75 -0.92
CA TYR A 398 5.55 14.13 -1.30
C TYR A 398 4.58 13.95 -0.14
N MET A 399 4.66 12.84 0.59
CA MET A 399 3.79 12.64 1.74
C MET A 399 4.04 13.68 2.83
N MET A 400 5.29 14.06 3.10
CA MET A 400 5.67 15.13 4.05
C MET A 400 5.21 16.53 3.61
N SER A 401 5.03 16.76 2.30
CA SER A 401 4.48 18.02 1.79
C SER A 401 2.96 18.19 2.04
N GLY A 402 2.29 17.16 2.58
CA GLY A 402 0.84 17.15 2.81
C GLY A 402 0.03 16.62 1.62
N CYS A 403 0.71 16.02 0.63
CA CYS A 403 0.05 15.35 -0.48
C CYS A 403 -0.85 14.23 0.08
N PRO A 404 -2.14 14.17 -0.30
CA PRO A 404 -3.07 13.20 0.29
C PRO A 404 -2.77 11.79 -0.16
N SER A 405 -2.38 11.64 -1.43
CA SER A 405 -2.14 10.35 -2.05
C SER A 405 -1.16 10.46 -3.21
N VAL A 406 -0.27 9.48 -3.30
CA VAL A 406 0.75 9.36 -4.34
C VAL A 406 0.69 7.97 -4.96
N MET A 407 0.27 7.89 -6.23
CA MET A 407 0.37 6.66 -7.03
C MET A 407 1.76 6.57 -7.64
N SER A 408 2.44 5.44 -7.47
CA SER A 408 3.86 5.28 -7.83
C SER A 408 4.21 3.83 -8.13
N CYS A 409 5.39 3.57 -8.72
CA CYS A 409 5.85 2.22 -9.08
C CYS A 409 6.99 1.75 -8.17
N LEU A 410 6.90 0.54 -7.62
CA LEU A 410 7.91 -0.07 -6.75
C LEU A 410 9.19 -0.48 -7.50
N TRP A 411 9.09 -0.79 -8.78
CA TRP A 411 10.23 -1.26 -9.59
C TRP A 411 10.13 -0.80 -11.05
N THR A 412 11.04 -1.30 -11.89
CA THR A 412 11.13 -0.96 -13.30
C THR A 412 10.01 -1.61 -14.12
N VAL A 413 9.28 -0.79 -14.87
CA VAL A 413 8.11 -1.18 -15.67
C VAL A 413 8.36 -0.89 -17.15
N THR A 414 7.58 -1.53 -18.03
CA THR A 414 7.65 -1.28 -19.48
C THR A 414 6.64 -0.23 -19.91
N ASP A 415 7.07 0.73 -20.73
CA ASP A 415 6.30 1.89 -21.22
C ASP A 415 4.86 1.53 -21.65
N LYS A 416 4.69 0.53 -22.52
CA LYS A 416 3.38 0.23 -23.10
C LYS A 416 2.38 -0.31 -22.08
N ASP A 417 2.83 -1.15 -21.14
CA ASP A 417 1.92 -1.72 -20.13
C ASP A 417 1.59 -0.68 -19.06
N ILE A 418 2.57 0.09 -18.57
CA ILE A 418 2.32 1.10 -17.55
C ILE A 418 1.46 2.25 -18.07
N ASP A 419 1.66 2.67 -19.33
CA ASP A 419 0.82 3.70 -19.96
C ASP A 419 -0.64 3.24 -20.04
N LYS A 420 -0.87 1.97 -20.43
CA LYS A 420 -2.22 1.39 -20.44
C LYS A 420 -2.82 1.29 -19.04
N HIS A 421 -2.03 0.86 -18.06
CA HIS A 421 -2.47 0.74 -16.67
C HIS A 421 -2.88 2.10 -16.10
N PHE A 422 -2.03 3.11 -16.29
CA PHE A 422 -2.29 4.47 -15.83
C PHE A 422 -3.51 5.07 -16.54
N ALA A 423 -3.60 4.96 -17.87
CA ALA A 423 -4.76 5.45 -18.62
C ALA A 423 -6.06 4.78 -18.16
N THR A 424 -6.06 3.46 -17.94
CA THR A 424 -7.23 2.72 -17.43
C THR A 424 -7.60 3.18 -16.02
N SER A 425 -6.59 3.37 -15.15
CA SER A 425 -6.80 3.83 -13.77
C SER A 425 -7.39 5.23 -13.75
N LEU A 426 -6.83 6.17 -14.51
CA LEU A 426 -7.32 7.55 -14.63
C LEU A 426 -8.74 7.63 -15.19
N LEU A 427 -9.02 6.88 -16.27
CA LEU A 427 -10.36 6.84 -16.87
C LEU A 427 -11.40 6.17 -15.97
N THR A 428 -11.02 5.10 -15.27
CA THR A 428 -11.92 4.42 -14.31
C THR A 428 -12.18 5.31 -13.10
N TRP A 429 -11.16 6.03 -12.61
CA TRP A 429 -11.31 7.01 -11.54
C TRP A 429 -12.30 8.10 -11.94
N ALA A 430 -12.07 8.73 -13.10
CA ALA A 430 -12.93 9.75 -13.67
C ALA A 430 -14.38 9.28 -13.86
N ARG A 431 -14.60 8.08 -14.42
CA ARG A 431 -15.95 7.59 -14.71
C ARG A 431 -16.73 7.16 -13.47
N THR A 432 -16.05 6.66 -12.44
CA THR A 432 -16.72 6.07 -11.28
C THR A 432 -16.81 7.00 -10.08
N GLY A 433 -15.88 7.95 -9.96
CA GLY A 433 -15.71 8.74 -8.73
C GLY A 433 -15.37 7.91 -7.49
N LYS A 434 -15.04 6.62 -7.65
CA LYS A 434 -14.62 5.76 -6.55
C LYS A 434 -13.22 6.15 -6.06
N ASN A 435 -12.83 5.65 -4.89
CA ASN A 435 -11.46 5.83 -4.41
C ASN A 435 -10.47 5.14 -5.36
N LEU A 436 -9.35 5.79 -5.66
CA LEU A 436 -8.30 5.25 -6.54
C LEU A 436 -7.84 3.84 -6.10
N THR A 437 -7.70 3.64 -4.79
CA THR A 437 -7.31 2.38 -4.16
C THR A 437 -8.34 1.27 -4.33
N GLU A 438 -9.62 1.58 -4.59
CA GLU A 438 -10.66 0.58 -4.88
C GLU A 438 -10.60 0.03 -6.31
N ILE A 439 -9.98 0.77 -7.24
CA ILE A 439 -10.05 0.45 -8.69
C ILE A 439 -8.72 0.00 -9.28
N ILE A 440 -7.59 0.37 -8.66
CA ILE A 440 -6.26 0.21 -9.25
C ILE A 440 -5.90 -1.26 -9.54
N ARG A 441 -6.24 -2.19 -8.63
CA ARG A 441 -6.01 -3.63 -8.81
C ARG A 441 -6.91 -4.24 -9.87
N GLY A 442 -8.12 -3.70 -10.05
CA GLY A 442 -8.98 -4.04 -11.17
C GLY A 442 -8.31 -3.74 -12.51
N CYS A 443 -7.55 -2.64 -12.60
CA CYS A 443 -6.89 -2.20 -13.82
C CYS A 443 -5.67 -3.03 -14.22
N ASP A 444 -5.13 -3.90 -13.33
CA ASP A 444 -3.91 -4.67 -13.61
C ASP A 444 -4.04 -5.58 -14.86
N LYS A 445 -5.26 -6.03 -15.19
CA LYS A 445 -5.55 -6.96 -16.30
C LYS A 445 -5.30 -6.38 -17.69
N VAL A 446 -5.17 -5.05 -17.83
CA VAL A 446 -4.88 -4.40 -19.12
C VAL A 446 -3.42 -4.56 -19.53
N CYS A 447 -2.55 -4.86 -18.57
CA CYS A 447 -1.14 -5.15 -18.79
C CYS A 447 -1.00 -6.54 -19.40
N LYS A 448 -0.07 -6.71 -20.34
CA LYS A 448 0.31 -8.05 -20.82
C LYS A 448 0.96 -8.89 -19.73
N HIS A 449 1.69 -8.26 -18.81
CA HIS A 449 2.19 -8.89 -17.60
C HIS A 449 1.67 -8.16 -16.35
N PRO A 450 0.45 -8.49 -15.86
CA PRO A 450 -0.18 -7.82 -14.72
C PRO A 450 0.73 -7.73 -13.48
N LEU A 451 1.39 -8.83 -13.11
CA LEU A 451 2.27 -8.85 -11.94
C LEU A 451 3.58 -8.07 -12.14
N LEU A 452 4.09 -7.96 -13.37
CA LEU A 452 5.36 -7.25 -13.58
C LEU A 452 5.18 -5.73 -13.73
N ASN A 453 4.01 -5.30 -14.18
CA ASN A 453 3.75 -3.89 -14.50
C ASN A 453 2.60 -3.31 -13.67
N GLY A 454 1.43 -3.96 -13.63
CA GLY A 454 0.28 -3.48 -12.84
C GLY A 454 0.54 -3.53 -11.33
N ALA A 455 0.97 -4.68 -10.83
CA ALA A 455 1.30 -4.88 -9.40
C ALA A 455 2.51 -4.06 -8.92
N ALA A 456 3.32 -3.52 -9.85
CA ALA A 456 4.35 -2.56 -9.49
C ALA A 456 3.74 -1.28 -8.91
N THR A 457 2.51 -0.96 -9.29
CA THR A 457 1.87 0.30 -8.92
C THR A 457 1.24 0.20 -7.54
N VAL A 458 1.61 1.12 -6.66
CA VAL A 458 1.09 1.23 -5.29
C VAL A 458 0.64 2.66 -5.01
N VAL A 459 -0.22 2.82 -4.01
CA VAL A 459 -0.72 4.12 -3.56
C VAL A 459 -0.24 4.36 -2.14
N TYR A 460 0.53 5.42 -1.94
CA TYR A 460 0.89 5.93 -0.62
C TYR A 460 -0.09 7.02 -0.22
N GLY A 461 -0.53 7.07 1.03
CA GLY A 461 -1.45 8.07 1.57
C GLY A 461 -2.87 7.56 1.79
N LEU A 462 -3.84 8.47 1.71
CA LEU A 462 -5.25 8.23 2.00
C LEU A 462 -6.00 7.82 0.73
N PRO A 463 -7.11 7.06 0.84
CA PRO A 463 -7.98 6.81 -0.30
C PRO A 463 -8.65 8.11 -0.78
N VAL A 464 -8.55 8.38 -2.08
CA VAL A 464 -8.98 9.64 -2.72
C VAL A 464 -9.92 9.38 -3.89
N SER A 465 -11.00 10.16 -3.98
CA SER A 465 -11.94 10.18 -5.10
C SER A 465 -11.71 11.43 -5.95
N CYS A 466 -12.31 11.49 -7.14
CA CYS A 466 -12.27 12.70 -8.00
C CYS A 466 -13.66 13.29 -8.23
N THR A 467 -13.69 14.58 -8.54
CA THR A 467 -14.87 15.34 -8.97
C THR A 467 -14.53 16.21 -10.18
N ASN A 468 -15.52 16.94 -10.72
CA ASN A 468 -15.34 17.94 -11.78
C ASN A 468 -14.55 17.40 -12.99
N VAL A 469 -14.92 16.21 -13.46
CA VAL A 469 -14.25 15.53 -14.57
C VAL A 469 -14.44 16.32 -15.87
N PRO A 470 -13.36 16.80 -16.52
CA PRO A 470 -13.49 17.48 -17.80
C PRO A 470 -14.02 16.54 -18.88
N PRO A 471 -15.04 16.94 -19.67
CA PRO A 471 -15.61 16.08 -20.72
C PRO A 471 -14.56 15.57 -21.72
N ASP A 472 -13.65 16.46 -22.14
CA ASP A 472 -12.59 16.19 -23.11
C ASP A 472 -11.69 15.01 -22.70
N LEU A 473 -11.48 14.81 -21.39
CA LEU A 473 -10.69 13.69 -20.88
C LEU A 473 -11.30 12.34 -21.28
N THR A 474 -12.63 12.26 -21.29
CA THR A 474 -13.38 11.03 -21.58
C THR A 474 -13.81 10.89 -23.04
N VAL A 475 -13.78 11.97 -23.81
CA VAL A 475 -14.16 12.00 -25.24
C VAL A 475 -12.95 11.81 -26.14
N ASN A 476 -11.84 12.51 -25.88
CA ASN A 476 -10.66 12.53 -26.76
C ASN A 476 -9.68 11.39 -26.48
N ILE A 477 -10.18 10.23 -26.05
CA ILE A 477 -9.37 9.09 -25.64
C ILE A 477 -8.59 8.55 -26.86
N PRO A 478 -7.24 8.42 -26.77
CA PRO A 478 -6.42 7.80 -27.80
C PRO A 478 -6.91 6.40 -28.19
N ASP A 479 -6.79 6.02 -29.47
CA ASP A 479 -7.27 4.72 -29.97
C ASP A 479 -6.71 3.51 -29.20
N ILE A 480 -5.43 3.58 -28.80
CA ILE A 480 -4.79 2.54 -27.98
C ILE A 480 -5.46 2.32 -26.62
N PHE A 481 -6.26 3.28 -26.16
CA PHE A 481 -6.98 3.26 -24.89
C PHE A 481 -8.50 3.12 -25.04
N LYS A 482 -9.09 3.22 -26.25
CA LYS A 482 -10.54 3.18 -26.46
C LYS A 482 -11.17 1.85 -26.05
N ASP A 483 -10.48 0.75 -26.31
CA ASP A 483 -10.96 -0.60 -25.96
C ASP A 483 -10.66 -1.00 -24.51
N LEU A 484 -10.08 -0.09 -23.71
CA LEU A 484 -9.84 -0.34 -22.29
C LEU A 484 -11.16 -0.21 -21.54
N SER A 485 -11.84 -1.35 -21.38
CA SER A 485 -13.04 -1.44 -20.55
C SER A 485 -12.69 -1.04 -19.12
N PRO A 486 -13.36 -0.04 -18.52
CA PRO A 486 -13.28 0.15 -17.08
C PRO A 486 -13.81 -1.13 -16.46
N ILE A 487 -12.98 -1.80 -15.67
CA ILE A 487 -13.36 -3.05 -14.99
C ILE A 487 -14.29 -2.65 -13.84
N LEU A 488 -15.56 -2.46 -14.20
CA LEU A 488 -16.68 -2.23 -13.29
C LEU A 488 -17.22 -3.60 -12.87
N SER A 489 -16.42 -4.38 -12.16
CA SER A 489 -16.89 -5.60 -11.48
C SER A 489 -16.73 -5.44 -9.99
#